data_AF-A0A2W6YRB2-F1
#
_entry.id   AF-A0A2W6YRB2-F1
#
_cell.length_a   1.000
_cell.length_b   1.000
_cell.length_c   1.000
_cell.angle_alpha   90.00
_cell.angle_beta   90.00
_cell.angle_gamma   90.00
#
_symmetry.space_group_name_H-M   'P 1'
#
loop_
_entity.id
_entity.type
_entity.pdbx_description
1 polymer ?
#
loop_
_entity_poly.entity_id
_entity_poly.type
_entity_poly.pdbx_seq_one_letter_code
_entity_poly.pdbx_strand_id
1 'polypeptide(L)' 'MKRGPRLTSKQVMEMLRRYATSEPIVTIAAEFGVDPSYPGLLAKRCGLPMRRPDLCEARRAANKRRAERKP' A
#
# COMPACT_ATOMS: atom_id res chain seq x y z
N MET A 1 13.86 -10.26 -15.70
CA MET A 1 13.20 -9.72 -14.50
C MET A 1 13.35 -10.72 -13.36
N LYS A 2 14.08 -10.40 -12.28
CA LYS A 2 14.20 -11.28 -11.10
C LYS A 2 12.85 -11.31 -10.38
N ARG A 3 12.23 -12.49 -10.26
CA ARG A 3 11.03 -12.66 -9.44
C ARG A 3 11.47 -12.60 -7.98
N GLY A 4 10.99 -11.60 -7.23
CA GLY A 4 11.18 -11.56 -5.79
C GLY A 4 10.54 -12.78 -5.11
N PRO A 5 10.95 -13.11 -3.88
CA PRO A 5 10.33 -14.19 -3.11
C PRO A 5 8.81 -14.00 -3.05
N ARG A 6 8.07 -15.10 -3.20
CA ARG A 6 6.60 -15.08 -3.14
C ARG A 6 6.16 -14.70 -1.72
N LEU A 7 5.26 -13.74 -1.62
CA LEU A 7 4.60 -13.41 -0.36
C LEU A 7 3.84 -14.62 0.17
N THR A 8 3.91 -14.83 1.47
CA THR A 8 3.08 -15.82 2.17
C THR A 8 1.63 -15.34 2.23
N SER A 9 0.68 -16.26 2.43
CA SER A 9 -0.74 -15.92 2.58
C SER A 9 -0.99 -14.94 3.73
N LYS A 10 -0.23 -15.04 4.84
CA LYS A 10 -0.31 -14.09 5.95
C LYS A 10 0.10 -12.68 5.55
N GLN A 11 1.18 -12.53 4.79
CA GLN A 11 1.64 -11.24 4.29
C GLN A 11 0.66 -10.64 3.28
N VAL A 12 0.05 -11.48 2.43
CA VAL A 12 -1.00 -11.05 1.51
C VAL A 12 -2.21 -10.48 2.27
N MET A 13 -2.69 -11.18 3.30
CA MET A 13 -3.82 -10.69 4.11
C MET A 13 -3.50 -9.39 4.84
N GLU A 14 -2.30 -9.27 5.42
CA GLU A 14 -1.88 -8.04 6.11
C GLU A 14 -1.73 -6.87 5.14
N MET A 15 -1.17 -7.11 3.95
CA MET A 15 -1.07 -6.10 2.89
C MET A 15 -2.46 -5.60 2.46
N LEU A 16 -3.42 -6.51 2.27
CA LEU A 16 -4.80 -6.16 1.93
C LEU A 16 -5.51 -5.42 3.06
N ARG A 17 -5.27 -5.80 4.32
CA ARG A 17 -5.81 -5.10 5.49
C ARG A 17 -5.31 -3.65 5.53
N ARG A 18 -4.00 -3.44 5.36
CA ARG A 18 -3.39 -2.10 5.27
C ARG A 18 -3.87 -1.33 4.03
N TYR A 19 -4.11 -2.04 2.93
CA TYR A 19 -4.75 -1.48 1.76
C TYR A 19 -6.21 -1.05 2.06
N ALA A 20 -6.95 -1.74 2.91
CA ALA A 20 -8.29 -1.31 3.32
C ALA A 20 -8.26 -0.10 4.26
N THR A 21 -7.27 0.00 5.17
CA THR A 21 -7.14 1.10 6.16
C THR A 21 -6.64 2.43 5.59
N SER A 22 -6.52 2.54 4.27
CA SER A 22 -6.01 3.75 3.59
C SER A 22 -4.56 4.13 3.93
N GLU A 23 -3.71 3.18 4.36
CA GLU A 23 -2.25 3.39 4.46
C GLU A 23 -1.61 3.66 3.09
N PRO A 24 -0.58 4.53 2.98
CA PRO A 24 0.03 4.84 1.68
C PRO A 24 0.56 3.61 0.94
N ILE A 25 0.21 3.46 -0.34
CA ILE A 25 0.59 2.30 -1.16
C ILE A 25 2.12 2.14 -1.20
N VAL A 26 2.86 3.24 -1.32
CA VAL A 26 4.33 3.24 -1.34
C VAL A 26 4.91 2.69 -0.03
N THR A 27 4.34 3.05 1.11
CA THR A 27 4.77 2.56 2.43
C THR A 27 4.50 1.07 2.57
N ILE A 28 3.28 0.64 2.23
CA ILE A 28 2.91 -0.79 2.21
C ILE A 28 3.90 -1.55 1.32
N ALA A 29 4.10 -1.10 0.09
CA ALA A 29 4.96 -1.78 -0.87
C ALA A 29 6.41 -1.89 -0.37
N ALA A 30 6.96 -0.83 0.22
CA ALA A 30 8.28 -0.82 0.80
C ALA A 30 8.42 -1.82 1.96
N GLU A 31 7.46 -1.85 2.89
CA GLU A 31 7.47 -2.79 4.03
C GLU A 31 7.43 -4.26 3.60
N PHE A 32 6.70 -4.57 2.53
CA PHE A 32 6.58 -5.93 2.01
C PHE A 32 7.62 -6.28 0.93
N GLY A 33 8.49 -5.33 0.55
CA GLY A 33 9.51 -5.54 -0.47
C GLY A 33 8.94 -5.81 -1.87
N VAL A 34 7.81 -5.19 -2.21
CA VAL A 34 7.11 -5.36 -3.50
C VAL A 34 7.06 -4.07 -4.30
N ASP A 35 6.71 -4.19 -5.59
CA ASP A 35 6.47 -3.03 -6.46
C ASP A 35 5.26 -2.21 -5.96
N PRO A 36 5.31 -0.86 -6.00
CA PRO A 36 4.20 0.01 -5.61
C PRO A 36 2.88 -0.24 -6.37
N SER A 37 2.91 -0.79 -7.57
CA SER A 37 1.69 -1.14 -8.32
C SER A 37 1.02 -2.41 -7.78
N TYR A 38 1.77 -3.25 -7.06
CA TYR A 38 1.32 -4.56 -6.64
C TYR A 38 0.16 -4.55 -5.63
N PRO A 39 0.16 -3.72 -4.55
CA PRO A 39 -0.95 -3.70 -3.60
C PRO A 39 -2.31 -3.38 -4.24
N GLY A 40 -2.35 -2.46 -5.21
CA GLY A 40 -3.58 -2.13 -5.94
C GLY A 40 -4.04 -3.26 -6.86
N LEU A 41 -3.11 -3.93 -7.54
CA LEU A 41 -3.41 -5.12 -8.36
C LEU A 41 -3.92 -6.28 -7.51
N LEU A 42 -3.31 -6.50 -6.35
CA LEU A 42 -3.72 -7.53 -5.40
C LEU A 42 -5.12 -7.25 -4.84
N ALA A 43 -5.40 -5.99 -4.46
CA ALA A 43 -6.72 -5.57 -4.02
C ALA A 43 -7.78 -5.81 -5.11
N LYS A 44 -7.51 -5.43 -6.36
CA LYS A 44 -8.40 -5.69 -7.50
C LYS A 44 -8.71 -7.18 -7.66
N ARG A 45 -7.67 -8.04 -7.56
CA ARG A 45 -7.82 -9.51 -7.67
C ARG A 45 -8.65 -10.12 -6.55
N CYS A 46 -8.63 -9.50 -5.37
CA CYS A 46 -9.41 -9.92 -4.21
C CYS A 46 -10.78 -9.25 -4.12
N GLY A 47 -11.20 -8.48 -5.14
CA GLY A 47 -12.51 -7.82 -5.17
C GLY A 47 -12.62 -6.56 -4.31
N LEU A 48 -11.50 -6.01 -3.84
CA LEU A 48 -11.49 -4.73 -3.12
C LEU A 48 -11.57 -3.57 -4.10
N PRO A 49 -12.29 -2.49 -3.77
CA PRO A 49 -12.38 -1.31 -4.63
C PRO A 49 -11.00 -0.66 -4.80
N MET A 50 -10.74 -0.15 -6.00
CA MET A 50 -9.55 0.68 -6.24
C MET A 50 -9.66 1.97 -5.44
N ARG A 51 -8.59 2.34 -4.75
CA ARG A 51 -8.50 3.65 -4.13
C ARG A 51 -8.42 4.70 -5.23
N ARG A 52 -9.30 5.70 -5.17
CA ARG A 52 -9.22 6.84 -6.08
C ARG A 52 -7.90 7.58 -5.85
N PRO A 53 -7.15 7.92 -6.91
CA PRO A 53 -5.84 8.57 -6.80
C PRO A 53 -5.94 9.91 -6.05
N ASP A 54 -7.05 10.61 -6.22
CA ASP A 54 -7.39 11.90 -5.60
C ASP A 54 -7.32 11.86 -4.07
N LEU A 55 -7.73 10.75 -3.44
CA LEU A 55 -7.72 10.58 -1.99
C LEU A 55 -6.33 10.19 -1.45
N CYS A 56 -5.52 9.52 -2.28
CA CYS A 56 -4.15 9.16 -1.91
C CYS A 56 -3.24 10.39 -1.84
N GLU A 57 -3.36 11.33 -2.77
CA GLU A 57 -2.56 12.57 -2.78
C GLU A 57 -2.91 13.48 -1.57
N ALA A 58 -4.20 13.68 -1.27
CA ALA A 58 -4.63 14.46 -0.12
C ALA A 58 -4.09 13.91 1.21
N ARG A 59 -4.09 12.57 1.36
CA ARG A 59 -3.61 11.89 2.58
C ARG A 59 -2.08 11.80 2.63
N ARG A 60 -1.41 11.74 1.47
CA ARG A 60 0.05 11.84 1.34
C ARG A 60 0.55 13.22 1.78
N ALA A 61 -0.14 14.29 1.38
CA ALA A 61 0.12 15.64 1.87
C ALA A 61 -0.08 15.74 3.40
N ALA A 62 -1.15 15.14 3.94
CA ALA A 62 -1.39 15.11 5.37
C ALA A 62 -0.31 14.32 6.16
N ASN A 63 0.11 13.15 5.65
CA ASN A 63 1.17 12.34 6.26
C ASN A 63 2.54 13.02 6.19
N LYS A 64 2.86 13.70 5.08
CA LYS A 64 4.10 14.48 4.95
C LYS A 64 4.16 15.56 6.04
N ARG A 65 3.08 16.33 6.21
CA ARG A 65 2.94 17.32 7.30
C ARG A 65 3.08 16.73 8.70
N ARG A 66 2.68 15.46 8.88
CA ARG A 66 2.76 14.76 10.17
C ARG A 66 4.16 14.20 10.43
N ALA A 67 4.86 13.73 9.39
CA ALA A 67 6.24 13.28 9.46
C ALA A 67 7.19 14.45 9.73
N GLU A 68 6.96 15.60 9.09
CA GLU A 68 7.72 16.86 9.30
C GLU A 68 7.46 17.50 10.68
N ARG A 69 6.41 17.07 11.39
CA ARG A 69 6.07 17.52 12.75
C ARG A 69 6.65 16.66 13.86
N LYS A 70 7.32 15.55 13.55
CA LYS A 70 7.99 14.72 14.56
C LYS A 70 9.39 15.33 14.81
N PRO A 71 9.73 15.73 16.05
CA PRO A 71 10.99 16.38 16.38
C PRO A 71 12.20 15.46 16.20
#